data_AF-A0A418YYD5-F1
#
_entry.id   AF-A0A418YYD5-F1
#
_cell.length_a   1.000
_cell.length_b   1.000
_cell.length_c   1.000
_cell.angle_alpha   90.00
_cell.angle_beta   90.00
_cell.angle_gamma   90.00
#
_symmetry.space_group_name_H-M   'P 1'
#
loop_
_entity.id
_entity.type
_entity.pdbx_description
1 polymer ?
#
loop_
_entity_poly.entity_id
_entity_poly.type
_entity_poly.pdbx_seq_one_letter_code
_entity_poly.pdbx_strand_id
1 'polypeptide(L)'
;MSSISINDLLAMRSAILDRNAALRNVASSAGSVGSPGGAGAKFEAAMDTVLGKADGADSLAGPGSNQRILGTERTEPGGFTSTLQTQLQKINDINARAGQLTVAYERGEEVDIAKVMLARQESSIAFEATLQVRNRLLSAYKDIMSMPV
;
A
#
# COMPACT_ATOMS: atom_id res chain seq x y z
N MET A 1 20.05 -28.77 -23.90
CA MET A 1 20.59 -27.50 -23.36
C MET A 1 19.88 -26.38 -24.11
N SER A 2 18.80 -25.83 -23.56
CA SER A 2 18.06 -24.73 -24.22
C SER A 2 18.93 -23.48 -24.20
N SER A 3 19.47 -23.10 -25.36
CA SER A 3 20.14 -21.84 -25.55
C SER A 3 19.13 -20.71 -25.43
N ILE A 4 19.24 -19.95 -24.34
CA ILE A 4 18.60 -18.65 -24.17
C ILE A 4 18.94 -17.82 -25.40
N SER A 5 17.97 -17.62 -26.29
CA SER A 5 18.22 -16.99 -27.57
C SER A 5 18.34 -15.48 -27.38
N ILE A 6 19.18 -14.83 -28.18
CA ILE A 6 19.33 -13.35 -28.17
C ILE A 6 17.97 -12.65 -28.38
N ASN A 7 17.05 -13.29 -29.11
CA ASN A 7 15.67 -12.83 -29.25
C ASN A 7 14.86 -12.92 -27.95
N ASP A 8 15.08 -13.93 -27.10
CA ASP A 8 14.44 -14.02 -25.77
C ASP A 8 15.00 -12.95 -24.82
N LEU A 9 16.30 -12.64 -24.92
CA LEU A 9 16.89 -11.52 -24.17
C LEU A 9 16.38 -10.17 -24.67
N LEU A 10 16.14 -10.02 -25.98
CA LEU A 10 15.55 -8.81 -26.56
C LEU A 10 14.08 -8.65 -26.17
N ALA A 11 13.32 -9.75 -26.15
CA ALA A 11 11.93 -9.79 -25.70
C ALA A 11 11.80 -9.57 -24.19
N MET A 12 12.73 -10.10 -23.39
CA MET A 12 12.79 -9.83 -21.95
C MET A 12 13.19 -8.38 -21.68
N ARG A 13 14.13 -7.83 -22.46
CA ARG A 13 14.52 -6.42 -22.39
C ARG A 13 13.38 -5.49 -22.81
N SER A 14 12.59 -5.84 -23.83
CA SER A 14 11.40 -5.05 -24.21
C SER A 14 10.30 -5.12 -23.15
N ALA A 15 10.07 -6.30 -22.55
CA ALA A 15 9.10 -6.47 -21.46
C ALA A 15 9.48 -5.70 -20.19
N ILE A 16 10.77 -5.61 -19.86
CA ILE A 16 11.26 -4.80 -18.73
C ILE A 16 11.10 -3.30 -19.01
N LEU A 17 11.34 -2.86 -20.24
CA LEU A 17 11.18 -1.45 -20.63
C LEU A 17 9.71 -1.01 -20.64
N ASP A 18 8.82 -1.85 -21.17
CA ASP A 18 7.38 -1.62 -21.17
C ASP A 18 6.83 -1.56 -19.73
N ARG A 19 7.28 -2.49 -18.87
CA ARG A 19 6.90 -2.50 -17.45
C ARG A 19 7.41 -1.28 -16.67
N ASN A 20 8.60 -0.78 -16.98
CA ASN A 20 9.11 0.47 -16.39
C ASN A 20 8.33 1.70 -16.89
N ALA A 21 7.86 1.71 -18.13
CA ALA A 21 7.03 2.79 -18.67
C ALA A 21 5.65 2.84 -17.97
N ALA A 22 5.04 1.69 -17.70
CA ALA A 22 3.77 1.61 -16.96
C ALA A 22 3.91 2.14 -15.51
N LEU A 23 5.01 1.83 -14.83
CA LEU A 23 5.31 2.36 -13.49
C LEU A 23 5.56 3.88 -13.51
N ARG A 24 6.18 4.41 -14.57
CA ARG A 24 6.37 5.86 -14.74
C ARG A 24 5.04 6.57 -14.97
N ASN A 25 4.10 5.96 -15.68
CA ASN A 25 2.76 6.51 -15.89
C ASN A 25 1.91 6.53 -14.62
N VAL A 26 2.05 5.54 -13.74
CA VAL A 26 1.39 5.51 -12.41
C VAL A 26 2.01 6.56 -11.47
N ALA A 27 3.33 6.75 -11.53
CA ALA A 27 3.99 7.82 -10.77
C ALA A 27 3.68 9.23 -11.32
N SER A 28 3.56 9.38 -12.65
CA SER A 28 3.18 10.66 -13.27
C SER A 28 1.67 10.94 -13.20
N SER A 29 0.81 9.94 -13.07
CA SER A 29 -0.62 10.13 -12.76
C SER A 29 -0.86 10.53 -11.30
N ALA A 30 0.07 10.19 -10.39
CA ALA A 30 0.13 10.77 -9.06
C ALA A 30 0.70 12.21 -9.08
N GLY A 31 1.53 12.55 -10.08
CA GLY A 31 2.11 13.89 -10.26
C GLY A 31 1.22 14.92 -10.96
N SER A 32 0.13 14.52 -11.62
CA SER A 32 -0.83 15.44 -12.27
C SER A 32 -1.88 16.04 -11.31
N VAL A 33 -1.77 15.77 -10.00
CA VAL A 33 -2.50 16.48 -8.92
C VAL A 33 -1.86 17.87 -8.61
N GLY A 34 -0.86 18.29 -9.39
CA GLY A 34 -0.08 19.51 -9.17
C GLY A 34 -0.28 20.66 -10.17
N SER A 35 -1.43 20.77 -10.85
CA SER A 35 -1.73 21.95 -11.69
C SER A 35 -2.84 22.82 -11.06
N PRO A 36 -2.61 24.13 -10.87
CA PRO A 36 -3.52 24.99 -10.11
C PRO A 36 -4.73 25.34 -10.98
N GLY A 37 -5.88 24.69 -10.73
CA GLY A 37 -7.13 25.08 -11.38
C GLY A 37 -8.27 24.07 -11.42
N GLY A 38 -8.13 22.85 -10.88
CA GLY A 38 -9.12 21.79 -11.15
C GLY A 38 -9.87 21.14 -9.96
N ALA A 39 -9.38 21.21 -8.73
CA ALA A 39 -9.89 20.33 -7.65
C ALA A 39 -10.38 21.04 -6.37
N GLY A 40 -9.95 22.29 -6.10
CA GLY A 40 -10.35 23.01 -4.88
C GLY A 40 -11.83 23.41 -4.86
N ALA A 41 -12.35 23.92 -5.97
CA ALA A 41 -13.71 24.46 -6.05
C ALA A 41 -14.81 23.43 -5.81
N LYS A 42 -14.58 22.16 -6.15
CA LYS A 42 -15.59 21.10 -5.98
C LYS A 42 -15.62 20.51 -4.58
N PHE A 43 -14.50 20.56 -3.86
CA PHE A 43 -14.41 20.12 -2.47
C PHE A 43 -14.94 21.21 -1.52
N GLU A 44 -14.67 22.48 -1.82
CA GLU A 44 -15.15 23.61 -1.03
C GLU A 44 -16.68 23.77 -1.10
N ALA A 45 -17.27 23.62 -2.30
CA ALA A 45 -18.73 23.61 -2.48
C ALA A 45 -19.42 22.42 -1.79
N ALA A 46 -18.75 21.26 -1.70
CA ALA A 46 -19.27 20.10 -1.00
C ALA A 46 -19.23 20.27 0.54
N MET A 47 -18.21 20.96 1.06
CA MET A 47 -18.09 21.26 2.49
C MET A 47 -19.13 22.28 2.97
N ASP A 48 -19.38 23.34 2.20
CA ASP A 48 -20.41 24.35 2.53
C ASP A 48 -21.83 23.74 2.62
N THR A 49 -22.13 22.79 1.72
CA THR A 49 -23.41 22.07 1.70
C THR A 49 -23.61 21.17 2.94
N VAL A 50 -22.52 20.63 3.50
CA VAL A 50 -22.56 19.76 4.68
C VAL A 50 -22.66 20.60 5.97
N LEU A 51 -21.99 21.74 6.03
CA LEU A 51 -22.04 22.65 7.17
C LEU A 51 -23.38 23.42 7.28
N GLY A 52 -24.04 23.73 6.17
CA GLY A 52 -25.35 24.40 6.17
C GLY A 52 -26.54 23.53 6.62
N LYS A 53 -26.37 22.21 6.76
CA LYS A 53 -27.44 21.26 7.11
C LYS A 53 -27.54 20.94 8.61
N ALA A 54 -26.68 21.53 9.46
CA ALA A 54 -26.53 21.11 10.86
C ALA A 54 -27.11 22.08 11.92
N ASP A 55 -27.66 23.24 11.55
CA ASP A 55 -28.10 24.27 12.53
C ASP A 55 -29.64 24.33 12.75
N GLY A 56 -30.40 23.30 12.36
CA GLY A 56 -31.86 23.32 12.48
C GLY A 56 -32.45 22.07 13.12
N ALA A 57 -33.09 22.27 14.28
CA ALA A 57 -33.88 21.32 15.11
C ALA A 57 -33.06 20.66 16.24
N ASP A 58 -33.02 21.24 17.44
CA ASP A 58 -34.12 21.38 18.43
C ASP A 58 -34.53 20.05 19.09
N SER A 59 -34.26 20.00 20.41
CA SER A 59 -34.90 19.19 21.45
C SER A 59 -34.71 17.66 21.47
N LEU A 60 -34.08 17.16 22.54
CA LEU A 60 -34.79 16.46 23.64
C LEU A 60 -33.82 15.99 24.74
N ALA A 61 -34.22 16.32 25.97
CA ALA A 61 -33.55 16.08 27.23
C ALA A 61 -33.57 14.60 27.70
N GLY A 62 -32.63 14.25 28.57
CA GLY A 62 -32.74 13.07 29.45
C GLY A 62 -31.41 12.57 30.03
N PRO A 63 -31.13 12.77 31.34
CA PRO A 63 -29.91 12.29 32.01
C PRO A 63 -30.08 10.85 32.51
N GLY A 64 -29.09 10.00 32.27
CA GLY A 64 -29.11 8.60 32.69
C GLY A 64 -27.71 8.02 32.82
N SER A 65 -27.25 7.99 34.06
CA SER A 65 -26.03 7.36 34.56
C SER A 65 -25.72 5.97 34.00
N ASN A 66 -24.51 5.76 33.50
CA ASN A 66 -23.73 4.58 33.87
C ASN A 66 -22.22 4.84 33.71
N GLN A 67 -21.58 5.40 34.76
CA GLN A 67 -20.18 5.09 35.00
C GLN A 67 -20.09 3.61 35.30
N ARG A 68 -19.19 2.87 34.63
CA ARG A 68 -17.95 2.35 35.23
C ARG A 68 -17.34 1.21 34.39
N ILE A 69 -16.00 1.16 34.40
CA ILE A 69 -15.11 0.02 34.08
C ILE A 69 -15.02 -0.27 32.56
N LEU A 70 -13.90 -0.12 31.84
CA LEU A 70 -12.58 -0.72 32.05
C LEU A 70 -11.56 -0.02 31.12
N GLY A 71 -10.28 0.01 31.51
CA GLY A 71 -9.20 0.86 30.99
C GLY A 71 -9.17 1.16 29.48
N THR A 72 -9.25 2.45 29.16
CA THR A 72 -8.74 2.99 27.91
C THR A 72 -7.22 2.97 27.96
N GLU A 73 -6.62 1.85 27.58
CA GLU A 73 -5.32 1.90 26.93
C GLU A 73 -5.50 2.81 25.72
N ARG A 74 -4.89 3.99 25.79
CA ARG A 74 -4.81 4.90 24.66
C ARG A 74 -4.04 4.17 23.56
N THR A 75 -4.76 3.53 22.66
CA THR A 75 -4.25 3.12 21.35
C THR A 75 -3.65 4.37 20.73
N GLU A 76 -2.33 4.40 20.68
CA GLU A 76 -1.54 5.41 19.99
C GLU A 76 -2.14 5.71 18.59
N PRO A 77 -2.06 6.95 18.09
CA PRO A 77 -2.54 7.31 16.75
C PRO A 77 -1.86 6.55 15.57
N GLY A 78 -0.93 5.63 15.85
CA GLY A 78 -0.38 4.66 14.91
C GLY A 78 -1.19 3.36 14.91
N GLY A 79 -2.43 3.40 14.42
CA GLY A 79 -3.28 2.20 14.35
C GLY A 79 -2.70 1.09 13.46
N PHE A 80 -3.23 -0.13 13.59
CA PHE A 80 -2.85 -1.31 12.80
C PHE A 80 -2.69 -1.02 11.30
N THR A 81 -3.58 -0.22 10.72
CA THR A 81 -3.54 0.20 9.31
C THR A 81 -2.28 0.99 8.95
N SER A 82 -1.83 1.89 9.83
CA SER A 82 -0.60 2.68 9.60
C SER A 82 0.63 1.79 9.63
N THR A 83 0.71 0.89 10.61
CA THR A 83 1.79 -0.11 10.71
C THR A 83 1.79 -1.01 9.48
N LEU A 84 0.63 -1.53 9.08
CA LEU A 84 0.51 -2.37 7.89
C LEU A 84 0.96 -1.62 6.63
N GLN A 85 0.60 -0.35 6.48
CA GLN A 85 1.04 0.49 5.36
C GLN A 85 2.56 0.68 5.34
N THR A 86 3.17 0.97 6.49
CA THR A 86 4.63 1.05 6.61
C THR A 86 5.31 -0.27 6.30
N GLN A 87 4.76 -1.40 6.74
CA GLN A 87 5.34 -2.72 6.42
C GLN A 87 5.19 -3.03 4.92
N LEU A 88 4.06 -2.71 4.28
CA LEU A 88 3.89 -2.87 2.84
C LEU A 88 4.90 -2.03 2.05
N GLN A 89 5.18 -0.81 2.49
CA GLN A 89 6.23 0.03 1.90
C GLN A 89 7.61 -0.63 2.02
N LYS A 90 7.97 -1.11 3.21
CA LYS A 90 9.25 -1.83 3.41
C LYS A 90 9.38 -3.06 2.52
N ILE A 91 8.31 -3.79 2.27
CA ILE A 91 8.33 -4.98 1.41
C ILE A 91 8.51 -4.58 -0.06
N ASN A 92 7.95 -3.44 -0.46
CA ASN A 92 8.23 -2.84 -1.77
C ASN A 92 9.72 -2.49 -1.90
N ASP A 93 10.32 -1.89 -0.88
CA ASP A 93 11.75 -1.56 -0.86
C ASP A 93 12.64 -2.81 -0.93
N ILE A 94 12.30 -3.87 -0.18
CA ILE A 94 13.03 -5.15 -0.23
C ILE A 94 12.98 -5.74 -1.65
N ASN A 95 11.81 -5.72 -2.30
CA ASN A 95 11.64 -6.21 -3.67
C ASN A 95 12.46 -5.37 -4.67
N ALA A 96 12.39 -4.04 -4.56
CA ALA A 96 13.15 -3.12 -5.40
C ALA A 96 14.67 -3.32 -5.23
N ARG A 97 15.15 -3.50 -4.00
CA ARG A 97 16.55 -3.77 -3.68
C ARG A 97 17.02 -5.09 -4.27
N ALA A 98 16.22 -6.16 -4.15
CA ALA A 98 16.55 -7.46 -4.75
C ALA A 98 16.64 -7.37 -6.28
N GLY A 99 15.75 -6.58 -6.92
CA GLY A 99 15.81 -6.27 -8.34
C GLY A 99 17.08 -5.49 -8.72
N GLN A 100 17.40 -4.42 -8.00
CA GLN A 100 18.60 -3.62 -8.24
C GLN A 100 19.88 -4.44 -8.12
N LEU A 101 20.00 -5.27 -7.08
CA LEU A 101 21.15 -6.14 -6.86
C LEU A 101 21.30 -7.18 -7.99
N THR A 102 20.18 -7.70 -8.50
CA THR A 102 20.22 -8.61 -9.65
C THR A 102 20.74 -7.90 -10.89
N VAL A 103 20.19 -6.72 -11.21
CA VAL A 103 20.63 -5.97 -12.40
C VAL A 103 22.08 -5.51 -12.28
N ALA A 104 22.51 -5.08 -11.10
CA ALA A 104 23.90 -4.70 -10.83
C ALA A 104 24.86 -5.89 -11.08
N TYR A 105 24.50 -7.08 -10.59
CA TYR A 105 25.24 -8.31 -10.84
C TYR A 105 25.27 -8.67 -12.34
N GLU A 106 24.14 -8.58 -13.04
CA GLU A 106 24.04 -8.83 -14.49
C GLU A 106 24.85 -7.82 -15.33
N ARG A 107 25.02 -6.58 -14.84
CA ARG A 107 25.86 -5.55 -15.48
C ARG A 107 27.36 -5.74 -15.22
N GLY A 108 27.75 -6.70 -14.38
CA GLY A 108 29.15 -6.93 -14.02
C GLY A 108 29.70 -5.92 -13.02
N GLU A 109 28.84 -5.26 -12.24
CA GLU A 109 29.29 -4.52 -11.04
C GLU A 109 29.82 -5.53 -10.00
N GLU A 110 30.72 -5.11 -9.11
CA GLU A 110 31.25 -5.93 -8.00
C GLU A 110 30.19 -6.16 -6.91
N VAL A 111 29.09 -6.81 -7.28
CA VAL A 111 28.06 -7.27 -6.37
C VAL A 111 28.28 -8.75 -6.13
N ASP A 112 28.45 -9.11 -4.87
CA ASP A 112 28.57 -10.51 -4.45
C ASP A 112 27.27 -11.28 -4.76
N ILE A 113 27.39 -12.39 -5.49
CA ILE A 113 26.28 -13.29 -5.80
C ILE A 113 25.55 -13.77 -4.54
N ALA A 114 26.25 -13.93 -3.42
CA ALA A 114 25.65 -14.30 -2.14
C ALA A 114 24.66 -13.23 -1.65
N LYS A 115 24.97 -11.94 -1.84
CA LYS A 115 24.07 -10.84 -1.47
C LYS A 115 22.85 -10.78 -2.37
N VAL A 116 23.01 -11.03 -3.66
CA VAL A 116 21.88 -11.11 -4.60
C VAL A 116 20.94 -12.23 -4.19
N MET A 117 21.47 -13.42 -3.92
CA MET A 117 20.68 -14.59 -3.52
C MET A 117 19.99 -14.39 -2.17
N LEU A 118 20.68 -13.79 -1.20
CA LEU A 118 20.08 -13.46 0.09
C LEU A 118 18.93 -12.46 -0.04
N ALA A 119 19.11 -11.39 -0.83
CA ALA A 119 18.07 -10.40 -1.06
C ALA A 119 16.85 -10.99 -1.80
N ARG A 120 17.08 -11.93 -2.73
CA ARG A 120 15.99 -12.68 -3.40
C ARG A 120 15.22 -13.56 -2.42
N GLN A 121 15.92 -14.26 -1.53
CA GLN A 121 15.31 -15.10 -0.51
C GLN A 121 14.50 -14.27 0.50
N GLU A 122 15.08 -13.16 0.97
CA GLU A 122 14.42 -12.20 1.87
C GLU A 122 13.12 -11.66 1.24
N SER A 123 13.18 -11.21 -0.02
CA SER A 123 12.00 -10.72 -0.74
C SER A 123 10.91 -11.79 -0.88
N SER A 124 11.30 -13.06 -1.01
CA SER A 124 10.34 -14.17 -1.20
C SER A 124 9.60 -14.48 0.12
N ILE A 125 10.35 -14.57 1.23
CA ILE A 125 9.79 -14.79 2.57
C ILE A 125 8.90 -13.60 2.98
N ALA A 126 9.34 -12.36 2.72
CA ALA A 126 8.56 -11.16 3.03
C ALA A 126 7.23 -11.10 2.25
N PHE A 127 7.24 -11.52 0.98
CA PHE A 127 6.04 -11.58 0.16
C PHE A 127 5.06 -12.65 0.68
N GLU A 128 5.55 -13.82 1.04
CA GLU A 128 4.72 -14.89 1.62
C GLU A 128 4.06 -14.44 2.94
N ALA A 129 4.82 -13.81 3.82
CA ALA A 129 4.29 -13.25 5.06
C ALA A 129 3.15 -12.23 4.80
N THR A 130 3.28 -11.40 3.76
CA THR A 130 2.24 -10.44 3.38
C THR A 130 0.96 -11.14 2.91
N LEU A 131 1.08 -12.22 2.13
CA LEU A 131 -0.07 -13.00 1.70
C LEU A 131 -0.82 -13.59 2.88
N GLN A 132 -0.11 -14.06 3.90
CA GLN A 132 -0.73 -14.59 5.12
C GLN A 132 -1.52 -13.51 5.86
N VAL A 133 -0.94 -12.31 6.04
CA VAL A 133 -1.63 -11.18 6.67
C VAL A 133 -2.85 -10.76 5.86
N ARG A 134 -2.71 -10.62 4.53
CA ARG A 134 -3.81 -10.31 3.62
C ARG A 134 -4.96 -11.32 3.78
N ASN A 135 -4.66 -12.61 3.75
CA ASN A 135 -5.66 -13.65 3.87
C ASN A 135 -6.38 -13.60 5.23
N ARG A 136 -5.66 -13.34 6.32
CA ARG A 136 -6.25 -13.17 7.66
C ARG A 136 -7.18 -11.96 7.73
N LEU A 137 -6.80 -10.83 7.12
CA LEU A 137 -7.64 -9.64 7.07
C LEU A 137 -8.92 -9.85 6.24
N LEU A 138 -8.82 -10.53 5.10
CA LEU A 138 -9.98 -10.89 4.29
C LEU A 138 -10.93 -11.83 5.05
N SER A 139 -10.38 -12.82 5.77
CA SER A 139 -11.18 -13.71 6.61
C SER A 139 -11.87 -12.98 7.75
N ALA A 140 -11.17 -12.09 8.47
CA ALA A 140 -11.74 -11.32 9.57
C ALA A 140 -12.87 -10.39 9.08
N TYR A 141 -12.68 -9.76 7.92
CA TYR A 141 -13.73 -8.95 7.29
C TYR A 141 -14.95 -9.80 6.93
N LYS A 142 -14.73 -10.97 6.31
CA LYS A 142 -15.80 -11.92 5.97
C LYS A 142 -16.54 -12.41 7.22
N ASP A 143 -15.83 -12.67 8.32
CA ASP A 143 -16.40 -13.15 9.58
C ASP A 143 -17.34 -12.11 10.21
N ILE A 144 -16.90 -10.84 10.27
CA ILE A 144 -17.74 -9.72 10.72
C ILE A 144 -19.00 -9.59 9.85
N MET A 145 -18.89 -9.74 8.52
CA MET A 145 -20.04 -9.69 7.62
C MET A 145 -20.97 -10.91 7.72
N SER A 146 -20.44 -12.08 8.10
CA SER A 146 -21.19 -13.32 8.17
C SER A 146 -21.87 -13.54 9.52
N MET A 147 -21.55 -12.70 10.51
CA MET A 147 -22.22 -12.69 11.79
C MET A 147 -23.65 -12.16 11.60
N PRO A 148 -24.70 -12.98 11.86
CA PRO A 148 -26.07 -12.48 11.83
C PRO A 148 -26.25 -11.48 12.98
N VAL A 149 -26.81 -10.31 12.67
CA VAL A 149 -27.27 -9.32 13.64
C VAL A 149 -28.53 -9.78 14.35
#